data_AF-H1VC39-F1
#
_entry.id   AF-H1VC39-F1
#
_cell.length_a   1.000
_cell.length_b   1.000
_cell.length_c   1.000
_cell.angle_alpha   90.00
_cell.angle_beta   90.00
_cell.angle_gamma   90.00
#
_symmetry.space_group_name_H-M   'P 1'
#
loop_
_entity.id
_entity.type
_entity.pdbx_description
1 polymer ?
#
loop_
_entity_poly.entity_id
_entity_poly.type
_entity_poly.pdbx_seq_one_letter_code
_entity_poly.pdbx_strand_id
1 'polypeptide(L)'
;MSKLLLPSTPRASDQASKGQSGGQGDKEWASASSAVVWSTPRKMKDLAGQLKLFTELDNDVHTQRLLFMKVKKGFSEQAYELATAQHKLELLQAQVTNNAARKRRTVQIDPNTKFANIKDIQKAQIEAGEKEGITDESSESDLPSEAESCIVVASRRSQ
;
A
#
# COMPACT_ATOMS: atom_id res chain seq x y z
N MET A 1 -21.80 -25.38 -18.84
CA MET A 1 -21.12 -25.24 -17.54
C MET A 1 -19.81 -26.01 -17.62
N SER A 2 -18.71 -25.30 -17.86
CA SER A 2 -17.42 -25.92 -18.17
C SER A 2 -16.54 -25.90 -16.92
N LYS A 3 -16.27 -27.08 -16.36
CA LYS A 3 -15.40 -27.26 -15.19
C LYS A 3 -13.94 -27.18 -15.64
N LEU A 4 -13.21 -26.18 -15.13
CA LEU A 4 -11.77 -26.02 -15.32
C LEU A 4 -11.03 -27.14 -14.57
N LEU A 5 -10.29 -27.97 -15.30
CA LEU A 5 -9.36 -28.95 -14.73
C LEU A 5 -8.00 -28.24 -14.54
N LEU A 6 -7.60 -28.06 -13.27
CA LEU A 6 -6.26 -27.65 -12.88
C LEU A 6 -5.32 -28.87 -12.94
N PRO A 7 -4.07 -28.73 -13.42
CA PRO A 7 -3.07 -29.79 -13.28
C PRO A 7 -2.62 -29.91 -11.82
N SER A 8 -2.81 -31.12 -11.27
CA SER A 8 -2.30 -31.57 -9.97
C SER A 8 -0.77 -31.58 -9.96
N THR A 9 -0.18 -31.03 -8.90
CA THR A 9 1.23 -31.24 -8.54
C THR A 9 1.48 -32.72 -8.25
N PRO A 10 2.62 -33.32 -8.69
CA PRO A 10 2.98 -34.64 -8.24
C PRO A 10 3.54 -34.58 -6.82
N ARG A 11 2.88 -35.35 -5.96
CA ARG A 11 3.24 -35.67 -4.58
C ARG A 11 4.65 -36.27 -4.53
N ALA A 12 5.51 -35.73 -3.67
CA ALA A 12 6.81 -36.34 -3.35
C ALA A 12 6.58 -37.75 -2.80
N SER A 13 7.17 -38.75 -3.47
CA SER A 13 7.19 -40.13 -3.01
C SER A 13 8.38 -40.29 -2.08
N ASP A 14 8.11 -40.52 -0.80
CA ASP A 14 9.09 -41.01 0.16
C ASP A 14 9.60 -42.38 -0.31
N GLN A 15 10.82 -42.43 -0.83
CA GLN A 15 11.55 -43.68 -0.98
C GLN A 15 12.84 -43.56 -0.18
N ALA A 16 12.84 -44.24 0.96
CA ALA A 16 13.94 -44.33 1.90
C ALA A 16 15.20 -44.90 1.24
N SER A 17 16.25 -44.08 1.18
CA SER A 17 17.60 -44.50 0.83
C SER A 17 18.19 -45.31 1.99
N LYS A 18 18.44 -46.59 1.76
CA LYS A 18 19.33 -47.41 2.59
C LYS A 18 20.60 -47.72 1.80
N GLY A 19 21.74 -47.33 2.36
CA GLY A 19 23.06 -47.83 1.98
C GLY A 19 24.06 -46.73 1.64
N GLN A 20 24.90 -46.39 2.63
CA GLN A 20 26.37 -46.25 2.56
C GLN A 20 26.99 -46.01 1.16
N SER A 21 27.94 -45.09 0.95
CA SER A 21 28.92 -44.51 1.86
C SER A 21 29.73 -43.44 1.11
N GLY A 22 30.13 -42.37 1.82
CA GLY A 22 31.40 -41.69 1.63
C GLY A 22 31.63 -40.95 0.31
N GLY A 23 31.45 -39.64 0.33
CA GLY A 23 31.98 -38.75 -0.69
C GLY A 23 31.36 -37.37 -0.58
N GLN A 24 32.18 -36.38 -0.27
CA GLN A 24 31.83 -34.95 -0.19
C GLN A 24 31.00 -34.52 -1.41
N GLY A 25 29.68 -34.33 -1.26
CA GLY A 25 28.80 -33.87 -2.34
C GLY A 25 28.01 -32.60 -2.05
N ASP A 26 27.99 -32.14 -0.79
CA ASP A 26 26.96 -31.18 -0.37
C ASP A 26 27.47 -29.73 -0.25
N LYS A 27 28.66 -29.43 -0.79
CA LYS A 27 29.28 -28.09 -0.70
C LYS A 27 29.41 -27.34 -2.03
N GLU A 28 28.97 -27.91 -3.15
CA GLU A 28 29.27 -27.36 -4.47
C GLU A 28 28.29 -26.28 -4.96
N TRP A 29 27.10 -26.16 -4.35
CA TRP A 29 26.12 -25.15 -4.76
C TRP A 29 26.37 -23.75 -4.18
N ALA A 30 27.25 -23.63 -3.18
CA ALA A 30 27.55 -22.34 -2.53
C ALA A 30 28.54 -21.46 -3.32
N SER A 31 29.12 -21.96 -4.43
CA SER A 31 30.15 -21.26 -5.19
C SER A 31 29.68 -20.62 -6.49
N ALA A 32 28.38 -20.69 -6.82
CA ALA A 32 27.82 -19.95 -7.96
C ALA A 32 27.56 -18.47 -7.60
N SER A 33 28.53 -17.83 -6.95
CA SER A 33 28.52 -16.38 -6.77
C SER A 33 28.80 -15.75 -8.13
N SER A 34 27.85 -14.97 -8.64
CA SER A 34 28.06 -14.18 -9.84
C SER A 34 29.36 -13.38 -9.70
N ALA A 35 30.22 -13.44 -10.72
CA ALA A 35 31.45 -12.64 -10.79
C ALA A 35 31.16 -11.12 -10.73
N VAL A 36 29.94 -10.72 -11.10
CA VAL A 36 29.43 -9.35 -10.96
C VAL A 36 28.54 -9.24 -9.72
N VAL A 37 28.80 -8.27 -8.86
CA VAL A 37 27.91 -7.93 -7.74
C VAL A 37 26.65 -7.27 -8.29
N TRP A 38 25.51 -7.95 -8.15
CA TRP A 38 24.21 -7.43 -8.56
C TRP A 38 23.53 -6.71 -7.39
N SER A 39 23.14 -5.47 -7.64
CA SER A 39 22.30 -4.65 -6.77
C SER A 39 20.97 -4.38 -7.46
N THR A 40 19.88 -4.22 -6.71
CA THR A 40 18.57 -3.84 -7.27
C THR A 40 18.68 -2.45 -7.94
N PRO A 41 18.52 -2.35 -9.27
CA PRO A 41 18.66 -1.08 -9.97
C PRO A 41 17.59 -0.08 -9.50
N ARG A 42 18.01 1.11 -9.07
CA ARG A 42 17.08 2.20 -8.69
C ARG A 42 16.90 3.23 -9.79
N LYS A 43 17.69 3.15 -10.85
CA LYS A 43 17.60 4.01 -12.04
C LYS A 43 18.08 3.20 -13.24
N MET A 44 17.62 3.51 -14.45
CA MET A 44 18.08 2.80 -15.66
C MET A 44 19.61 2.87 -15.85
N LYS A 45 20.23 3.98 -15.46
CA LYS A 45 21.69 4.14 -15.50
C LYS A 45 22.44 3.17 -14.58
N ASP A 46 21.83 2.70 -13.49
CA ASP A 46 22.45 1.72 -12.59
C ASP A 46 22.55 0.36 -13.29
N LEU A 47 21.49 -0.02 -14.00
CA LEU A 47 21.44 -1.23 -14.81
C LEU A 47 22.51 -1.19 -15.91
N ALA A 48 22.62 -0.06 -16.63
CA ALA A 48 23.64 0.12 -17.65
C ALA A 48 25.07 0.03 -17.07
N GLY A 49 25.30 0.56 -15.86
CA GLY A 49 26.58 0.43 -15.15
C GLY A 49 26.91 -1.03 -14.78
N GLN A 50 25.94 -1.77 -14.25
CA GLN A 50 26.12 -3.18 -13.91
C GLN A 50 26.38 -4.06 -15.14
N LEU A 51 25.70 -3.78 -16.26
CA LEU A 51 25.92 -4.53 -17.49
C LEU A 51 27.30 -4.23 -18.12
N LYS A 52 27.89 -3.05 -17.88
CA LYS A 52 29.27 -2.75 -18.29
C LYS A 52 30.30 -3.63 -17.54
N LEU A 53 30.10 -3.84 -16.25
CA LEU A 53 30.94 -4.75 -15.46
C LEU A 53 30.87 -6.19 -16.00
N PHE A 54 29.72 -6.59 -16.56
CA PHE A 54 29.57 -7.90 -17.20
C PHE A 54 30.26 -7.99 -18.58
N THR A 55 30.37 -6.88 -19.32
CA THR A 55 31.12 -6.85 -20.59
C THR A 55 32.62 -6.87 -20.41
N GLU A 56 33.11 -6.37 -19.27
CA GLU A 56 34.54 -6.40 -18.90
C GLU A 56 34.99 -7.79 -18.46
N LEU A 57 34.05 -8.69 -18.14
CA LEU A 57 34.34 -10.09 -17.87
C LEU A 57 34.50 -10.87 -19.19
N ASP A 58 35.43 -11.84 -19.22
CA ASP A 58 35.72 -12.73 -20.36
C ASP A 58 34.53 -13.66 -20.69
N ASN A 59 33.46 -13.07 -21.20
CA ASN A 59 32.25 -13.73 -21.63
C ASN A 59 32.17 -13.76 -23.16
N ASP A 60 31.63 -14.85 -23.70
CA ASP A 60 31.33 -14.96 -25.11
C ASP A 60 30.35 -13.85 -25.59
N VAL A 61 30.62 -13.30 -26.78
CA VAL A 61 29.88 -12.18 -27.39
C VAL A 61 28.41 -12.52 -27.57
N HIS A 62 28.08 -13.78 -27.89
CA HIS A 62 26.67 -14.20 -28.03
C HIS A 62 25.96 -14.21 -26.68
N THR A 63 26.63 -14.68 -25.63
CA THR A 63 26.11 -14.71 -24.26
C THR A 63 25.86 -13.29 -23.74
N GLN A 64 26.81 -12.37 -23.95
CA GLN A 64 26.62 -10.96 -23.62
C GLN A 64 25.40 -10.41 -24.36
N ARG A 65 25.37 -10.47 -25.71
CA ARG A 65 24.28 -9.92 -26.53
C ARG A 65 22.91 -10.43 -26.07
N LEU A 66 22.78 -11.72 -25.79
CA LEU A 66 21.51 -12.31 -25.37
C LEU A 66 21.07 -11.79 -23.98
N LEU A 67 22.00 -11.65 -23.05
CA LEU A 67 21.74 -11.05 -21.74
C LEU A 67 21.25 -9.60 -21.88
N PHE A 68 21.96 -8.77 -22.65
CA PHE A 68 21.56 -7.37 -22.90
C PHE A 68 20.16 -7.28 -23.49
N MET A 69 19.83 -8.14 -24.47
CA MET A 69 18.49 -8.18 -25.06
C MET A 69 17.43 -8.60 -24.04
N LYS A 70 17.69 -9.61 -23.22
CA LYS A 70 16.75 -10.07 -22.19
C LYS A 70 16.50 -8.99 -21.13
N VAL A 71 17.57 -8.37 -20.65
CA VAL A 71 17.51 -7.31 -19.63
C VAL A 71 16.77 -6.10 -20.18
N LYS A 72 17.11 -5.62 -21.38
CA LYS A 72 16.38 -4.52 -22.04
C LYS A 72 14.91 -4.83 -22.29
N LYS A 73 14.59 -6.08 -22.64
CA LYS A 73 13.21 -6.52 -22.86
C LYS A 73 12.42 -6.61 -21.54
N GLY A 74 13.06 -7.06 -20.47
CA GLY A 74 12.43 -7.23 -19.15
C GLY A 74 12.32 -5.94 -18.35
N PHE A 75 13.16 -4.94 -18.62
CA PHE A 75 13.21 -3.69 -17.87
C PHE A 75 12.85 -2.51 -18.77
N SER A 76 11.55 -2.15 -18.81
CA SER A 76 11.09 -0.97 -19.53
C SER A 76 11.07 0.26 -18.61
N GLU A 77 11.49 1.41 -19.15
CA GLU A 77 11.53 2.68 -18.42
C GLU A 77 10.16 3.07 -17.88
N GLN A 78 9.15 2.97 -18.74
CA GLN A 78 7.77 3.31 -18.40
C GLN A 78 7.22 2.45 -17.27
N ALA A 79 7.51 1.13 -17.27
CA ALA A 79 7.08 0.26 -16.17
C ALA A 79 7.81 0.59 -14.88
N TYR A 80 9.09 0.94 -14.96
CA TYR A 80 9.85 1.41 -13.81
C TYR A 80 9.25 2.70 -13.24
N GLU A 81 9.04 3.72 -14.07
CA GLU A 81 8.44 4.99 -13.67
C GLU A 81 7.06 4.78 -13.04
N LEU A 82 6.20 3.99 -13.67
CA LEU A 82 4.87 3.64 -13.18
C LEU A 82 4.96 2.98 -11.80
N ALA A 83 5.81 1.96 -11.64
CA ALA A 83 6.00 1.27 -10.36
C ALA A 83 6.50 2.22 -9.26
N THR A 84 7.45 3.12 -9.58
CA THR A 84 7.92 4.10 -8.60
C THR A 84 6.84 5.12 -8.22
N ALA A 85 6.00 5.53 -9.16
CA ALA A 85 4.89 6.43 -8.90
C ALA A 85 3.83 5.76 -8.00
N GLN A 86 3.46 4.52 -8.30
CA GLN A 86 2.55 3.71 -7.48
C GLN A 86 3.07 3.56 -6.05
N HIS A 87 4.35 3.22 -5.88
CA HIS A 87 4.94 3.08 -4.55
C HIS A 87 4.93 4.40 -3.76
N LYS A 88 5.19 5.53 -4.41
CA LYS A 88 5.08 6.86 -3.77
C LYS A 88 3.64 7.16 -3.34
N LEU A 89 2.66 6.84 -4.18
CA LEU A 89 1.24 7.02 -3.85
C LEU A 89 0.85 6.17 -2.64
N GLU A 90 1.29 4.91 -2.59
CA GLU A 90 1.06 4.02 -1.44
C GLU A 90 1.65 4.59 -0.15
N LEU A 91 2.89 5.06 -0.20
CA LEU A 91 3.56 5.71 0.94
C LEU A 91 2.80 6.95 1.44
N LEU A 92 2.37 7.82 0.53
CA LEU A 92 1.61 9.01 0.87
C LEU A 92 0.23 8.67 1.41
N GLN A 93 -0.44 7.67 0.83
CA GLN A 93 -1.73 7.16 1.30
C GLN A 93 -1.58 6.58 2.71
N ALA A 94 -0.52 5.83 2.99
CA ALA A 94 -0.20 5.35 4.33
C ALA A 94 0.02 6.53 5.31
N GLN A 95 0.68 7.61 4.89
CA GLN A 95 0.88 8.79 5.73
C GLN A 95 -0.45 9.50 6.04
N VAL A 96 -1.30 9.71 5.04
CA VAL A 96 -2.62 10.34 5.20
C VAL A 96 -3.53 9.49 6.08
N THR A 97 -3.58 8.18 5.87
CA THR A 97 -4.39 7.27 6.70
C THR A 97 -3.91 7.23 8.15
N ASN A 98 -2.60 7.21 8.40
CA ASN A 98 -2.03 7.33 9.75
C ASN A 98 -2.39 8.66 10.43
N ASN A 99 -2.41 9.76 9.69
CA ASN A 99 -2.81 11.06 10.22
C ASN A 99 -4.33 11.16 10.45
N ALA A 100 -5.14 10.62 9.52
CA ALA A 100 -6.60 10.60 9.62
C ALA A 100 -7.10 9.70 10.77
N ALA A 101 -6.43 8.57 11.02
CA ALA A 101 -6.70 7.70 12.17
C ALA A 101 -6.31 8.39 13.50
N ARG A 102 -5.37 9.33 13.48
CA ARG A 102 -5.04 10.20 14.60
C ARG A 102 -6.05 11.35 14.68
N LYS A 103 -7.33 11.00 14.91
CA LYS A 103 -8.40 11.96 15.20
C LYS A 103 -7.95 12.94 16.29
N ARG A 104 -8.49 14.17 16.20
CA ARG A 104 -8.29 15.30 17.12
C ARG A 104 -7.94 14.80 18.53
N ARG A 105 -6.70 15.11 18.95
CA ARG A 105 -6.26 14.85 20.32
C ARG A 105 -7.29 15.54 21.24
N THR A 106 -8.03 14.79 22.04
CA THR A 106 -8.81 15.37 23.14
C THR A 106 -7.87 16.33 23.83
N VAL A 107 -8.27 17.60 23.92
CA VAL A 107 -7.46 18.64 24.56
C VAL A 107 -7.03 18.07 25.89
N GLN A 108 -5.72 17.97 26.11
CA GLN A 108 -5.16 17.64 27.43
C GLN A 108 -5.52 18.84 28.30
N ILE A 109 -6.71 18.79 28.90
CA ILE A 109 -7.15 19.77 29.86
C ILE A 109 -6.15 19.66 31.01
N ASP A 110 -5.44 20.75 31.29
CA ASP A 110 -4.55 20.79 32.45
C ASP A 110 -5.38 20.37 33.68
N PRO A 111 -4.93 19.37 34.47
CA PRO A 111 -5.66 18.89 35.64
C PRO A 111 -5.96 19.99 36.66
N ASN A 112 -5.30 21.15 36.55
CA ASN A 112 -5.53 22.30 37.40
C ASN A 112 -6.45 23.38 36.81
N THR A 113 -7.00 23.19 35.60
CA THR A 113 -7.98 24.14 35.06
C THR A 113 -9.34 23.89 35.72
N LYS A 114 -9.86 24.90 36.44
CA LYS A 114 -11.19 24.88 37.05
C LYS A 114 -12.27 25.27 36.04
N PHE A 115 -12.34 24.62 34.88
CA PHE A 115 -13.47 24.88 33.98
C PHE A 115 -14.75 24.35 34.62
N ALA A 116 -15.75 25.22 34.76
CA ALA A 116 -17.07 24.82 35.21
C ALA A 116 -17.64 23.79 34.22
N ASN A 117 -18.18 22.69 34.73
CA ASN A 117 -18.84 21.72 33.88
C ASN A 117 -20.12 22.34 33.31
N ILE A 118 -20.55 21.91 32.14
CA ILE A 118 -21.78 22.43 31.50
C ILE A 118 -23.00 22.24 32.40
N LYS A 119 -23.00 21.19 33.23
CA LYS A 119 -24.03 20.96 34.25
C LYS A 119 -24.03 22.03 35.36
N ASP A 120 -22.84 22.50 35.74
CA ASP A 120 -22.68 23.53 36.77
C ASP A 120 -23.15 24.88 36.23
N ILE A 121 -22.85 25.17 34.96
CA ILE A 121 -23.33 26.36 34.26
C ILE A 121 -24.87 26.33 34.14
N GLN A 122 -25.45 25.21 33.74
CA GLN A 122 -26.91 25.06 33.65
C GLN A 122 -27.60 25.23 35.00
N LYS A 123 -27.05 24.62 36.06
CA LYS A 123 -27.58 24.78 37.42
C LYS A 123 -27.51 26.23 37.88
N ALA A 124 -26.38 26.90 37.68
CA ALA A 124 -26.20 28.30 38.04
C ALA A 124 -27.17 29.23 37.30
N GLN A 125 -27.51 28.90 36.05
CA GLN A 125 -28.47 29.70 35.27
C GLN A 125 -29.93 29.47 35.69
N ILE A 126 -30.28 28.26 36.14
CA ILE A 126 -31.59 27.97 36.75
C ILE A 126 -31.70 28.68 38.12
N GLU A 127 -30.63 28.63 38.91
CA GLU A 127 -30.55 29.28 40.23
C GLU A 127 -30.56 30.82 40.13
N ALA A 128 -29.92 31.39 39.10
CA ALA A 128 -29.96 32.82 38.80
C ALA A 128 -31.29 33.30 38.20
N GLY A 129 -32.26 32.40 37.98
CA GLY A 129 -33.57 32.73 37.40
C GLY A 129 -33.51 33.14 35.92
N GLU A 130 -32.40 32.87 35.23
CA GLU A 130 -32.21 33.17 33.80
C GLU A 130 -32.92 32.13 32.92
N LYS A 131 -33.22 30.94 33.47
CA LYS A 131 -33.83 29.80 32.76
C LYS A 131 -34.85 29.09 33.65
N GLU A 132 -36.10 29.05 33.23
CA GLU A 132 -37.09 28.16 33.83
C GLU A 132 -36.71 26.71 33.51
N GLY A 133 -36.64 25.86 34.54
CA GLY A 133 -36.32 24.46 34.37
C GLY A 133 -37.40 23.79 33.52
N ILE A 134 -37.13 23.62 32.23
CA ILE A 134 -37.97 22.86 31.29
C ILE A 134 -38.02 21.40 31.75
N THR A 135 -38.93 21.14 32.68
CA THR A 135 -39.59 19.87 32.88
C THR A 135 -40.97 20.04 32.25
N ASP A 136 -41.03 20.06 30.92
CA ASP A 136 -42.30 19.86 30.23
C ASP A 136 -42.03 19.28 28.84
N GLU A 137 -42.46 18.03 28.73
CA GLU A 137 -43.02 17.40 27.54
C GLU A 137 -43.71 18.37 26.56
N SER A 138 -43.62 18.06 25.26
CA SER A 138 -44.35 18.71 24.13
C SER A 138 -43.66 19.89 23.42
N SER A 139 -43.13 19.61 22.22
CA SER A 139 -43.62 20.24 20.98
C SER A 139 -42.98 19.60 19.75
N GLU A 140 -43.81 18.83 19.07
CA GLU A 140 -43.72 18.47 17.65
C GLU A 140 -43.76 19.73 16.78
N SER A 141 -42.96 19.79 15.71
CA SER A 141 -43.03 20.63 14.49
C SER A 141 -41.62 20.98 14.01
N ASP A 142 -41.24 21.04 12.75
CA ASP A 142 -41.87 20.70 11.48
C ASP A 142 -40.75 20.73 10.40
N LEU A 143 -40.75 19.75 9.49
CA LEU A 143 -40.24 19.77 8.09
C LEU A 143 -38.71 19.94 7.81
N PRO A 144 -38.09 19.00 7.06
CA PRO A 144 -36.86 19.29 6.33
C PRO A 144 -37.18 20.10 5.06
N SER A 145 -36.87 21.41 5.09
CA SER A 145 -36.62 22.20 3.88
C SER A 145 -35.32 21.70 3.26
N GLU A 146 -35.35 21.31 1.99
CA GLU A 146 -34.46 21.81 0.93
C GLU A 146 -34.84 21.07 -0.36
N ALA A 147 -35.44 21.80 -1.30
CA ALA A 147 -35.74 21.32 -2.63
C ALA A 147 -34.45 20.92 -3.36
N GLU A 148 -34.43 19.70 -3.90
CA GLU A 148 -33.35 19.20 -4.74
C GLU A 148 -33.23 20.04 -6.02
N SER A 149 -32.25 20.95 -6.04
CA SER A 149 -31.84 21.68 -7.24
C SER A 149 -31.11 20.74 -8.21
N CYS A 150 -31.86 19.93 -8.96
CA CYS A 150 -31.30 19.07 -10.00
C CYS A 150 -30.87 19.89 -11.24
N ILE A 151 -29.68 19.59 -11.76
CA ILE A 151 -29.17 20.14 -13.02
C ILE A 151 -29.60 19.22 -14.16
N VAL A 152 -30.32 19.73 -15.15
CA VAL A 152 -30.75 18.98 -16.34
C VAL A 152 -29.64 19.00 -17.39
N VAL A 153 -29.08 17.83 -17.73
CA VAL A 153 -28.13 17.66 -18.83
C VAL A 153 -28.89 17.16 -20.06
N ALA A 154 -29.12 18.04 -21.03
CA ALA A 154 -29.69 17.66 -22.32
C ALA A 154 -28.60 17.06 -23.22
N SER A 155 -28.69 15.77 -23.54
CA SER A 155 -27.86 15.14 -24.58
C SER A 155 -28.47 15.40 -25.96
N ARG A 156 -27.74 16.12 -26.84
CA ARG A 156 -28.11 16.22 -28.26
C ARG A 156 -27.82 14.87 -28.92
N ARG A 157 -28.83 14.23 -29.52
CA ARG A 157 -28.63 13.15 -30.49
C ARG A 157 -28.15 13.77 -31.80
N SER A 158 -26.98 13.37 -32.29
CA SER A 158 -26.61 13.59 -33.69
C SER A 158 -27.39 12.62 -34.57
N GLN A 159 -28.12 13.14 -35.54
CA GLN A 159 -28.41 12.46 -36.79
C GLN A 159 -28.05 13.39 -37.93
#